data_AF-A0A840U4H5-F1
#
_entry.id   AF-A0A840U4H5-F1
#
_cell.length_a   1.000
_cell.length_b   1.000
_cell.length_c   1.000
_cell.angle_alpha   90.00
_cell.angle_beta   90.00
_cell.angle_gamma   90.00
#
_symmetry.space_group_name_H-M   'P 1'
#
loop_
_entity.id
_entity.type
_entity.pdbx_description
1 polymer ?
#
loop_
_entity_poly.entity_id
_entity_poly.type
_entity_poly.pdbx_seq_one_letter_code
_entity_poly.pdbx_strand_id
1 'polypeptide(L)' 'MFHESRVRVKLTILNALLMLLAGLVLVITGAFLKLRESPLSNPTVFSGLAVDFLGAILLVLGLHRRRRNF' A
#
# COMPACT_ATOMS: atom_id res chain seq x y z
N MET A 1 5.30 28.91 6.63
CA MET A 1 6.17 27.71 6.50
C MET A 1 5.60 26.43 7.16
N PHE A 2 4.87 26.50 8.28
CA PHE A 2 4.30 25.30 8.95
C PHE A 2 3.10 24.63 8.25
N HIS A 3 2.36 25.35 7.41
CA HIS A 3 1.16 24.83 6.75
C HIS A 3 1.48 23.79 5.66
N GLU A 4 2.61 23.96 4.96
CA GLU A 4 3.03 23.12 3.84
C GLU A 4 3.48 21.72 4.29
N SER A 5 4.10 21.63 5.46
CA SER A 5 4.54 20.36 6.07
C SER A 5 3.36 19.46 6.45
N ARG A 6 2.22 20.02 6.87
CA ARG A 6 1.03 19.22 7.21
C ARG A 6 0.33 18.65 5.97
N VAL A 7 0.35 19.39 4.86
CA VAL A 7 -0.24 18.93 3.58
C VAL A 7 0.56 17.75 3.02
N ARG A 8 1.90 17.84 3.04
CA ARG A 8 2.75 16.73 2.58
C ARG A 8 2.52 15.44 3.34
N VAL A 9 2.38 15.49 4.66
CA VAL A 9 2.13 14.29 5.50
C VAL A 9 0.77 13.65 5.21
N LYS A 10 -0.28 14.46 5.01
CA LYS A 10 -1.61 13.95 4.63
C LYS A 10 -1.56 13.24 3.27
N LEU A 11 -0.86 13.82 2.29
CA LEU A 11 -0.67 13.22 0.97
C LEU A 11 0.13 11.91 1.05
N THR A 12 1.17 11.83 1.88
CA THR A 12 1.95 10.59 2.10
C THR A 12 1.08 9.48 2.67
N ILE A 13 0.24 9.77 3.67
CA ILE A 13 -0.67 8.78 4.26
C ILE A 13 -1.72 8.34 3.24
N LEU A 14 -2.29 9.27 2.48
CA LEU A 14 -3.25 8.94 1.42
C LEU A 14 -2.60 8.05 0.34
N ASN A 15 -1.38 8.39 -0.08
CA ASN A 15 -0.65 7.60 -1.07
C ASN A 15 -0.33 6.18 -0.56
N ALA A 16 0.06 6.05 0.71
CA ALA A 16 0.27 4.76 1.33
C ALA A 16 -1.03 3.93 1.41
N LEU A 17 -2.15 4.58 1.71
CA LEU A 17 -3.47 3.95 1.70
C LEU A 17 -3.87 3.47 0.30
N LEU A 18 -3.63 4.28 -0.73
CA LEU A 18 -3.87 3.90 -2.13
C LEU A 18 -3.01 2.71 -2.55
N MET A 19 -1.74 2.65 -2.12
CA MET A 19 -0.86 1.50 -2.35
C MET A 19 -1.40 0.22 -1.69
N LEU A 20 -1.88 0.31 -0.45
CA LEU A 20 -2.50 -0.83 0.26
C LEU A 20 -3.80 -1.30 -0.42
N LEU A 21 -4.61 -0.37 -0.94
CA LEU A 21 -5.80 -0.75 -1.71
C LEU A 21 -5.41 -1.44 -3.02
N ALA A 22 -4.39 -0.95 -3.71
CA ALA A 22 -3.91 -1.55 -4.95
C ALA A 22 -3.32 -2.95 -4.74
N GLY A 23 -2.54 -3.17 -3.68
CA GLY A 23 -2.00 -4.48 -3.33
C GLY A 23 -3.10 -5.48 -2.98
N LEU A 24 -4.08 -5.06 -2.18
CA LEU A 24 -5.26 -5.88 -1.86
C LEU A 24 -6.06 -6.28 -3.10
N VAL A 25 -6.28 -5.36 -4.05
CA VAL A 25 -6.92 -5.69 -5.34
C VAL A 25 -6.11 -6.72 -6.11
N LEU A 26 -4.78 -6.58 -6.18
CA LEU A 26 -3.91 -7.57 -6.83
C LEU A 26 -3.99 -8.94 -6.18
N VAL A 27 -4.00 -9.02 -4.85
CA VAL A 27 -4.12 -10.29 -4.11
C VAL A 27 -5.47 -10.95 -4.42
N ILE A 28 -6.56 -10.18 -4.44
CA ILE A 28 -7.90 -10.68 -4.82
C ILE A 28 -7.87 -11.21 -6.26
N THR A 29 -7.33 -10.44 -7.21
CA THR A 29 -7.21 -10.88 -8.60
C THR A 29 -6.36 -12.16 -8.72
N GLY A 30 -5.26 -12.25 -8.00
CA GLY A 30 -4.41 -13.44 -7.94
C GLY A 30 -5.14 -14.66 -7.37
N ALA A 31 -5.99 -14.47 -6.35
CA ALA A 31 -6.83 -15.53 -5.80
C ALA A 31 -7.89 -16.01 -6.80
N PHE A 32 -8.52 -15.09 -7.55
CA PHE A 32 -9.43 -15.44 -8.65
C PHE A 32 -8.72 -16.19 -9.79
N LEU A 33 -7.49 -15.79 -10.13
CA LEU A 33 -6.67 -16.50 -11.10
C LEU A 33 -6.29 -17.91 -10.61
N LYS A 34 -6.09 -18.08 -9.30
CA LYS A 34 -5.79 -19.37 -8.68
C LYS A 34 -6.98 -20.33 -8.79
N LEU A 35 -8.21 -19.82 -8.62
CA LEU A 35 -9.43 -20.58 -8.85
C LEU A 35 -9.59 -21.07 -10.30
N ARG A 36 -8.95 -20.39 -11.26
CA ARG A 36 -8.90 -20.76 -12.67
C ARG A 36 -7.69 -21.63 -13.03
N GLU A 37 -6.93 -22.11 -12.04
CA GLU A 37 -5.68 -22.86 -12.21
C GLU A 37 -4.66 -22.16 -13.12
N SER A 38 -4.70 -20.83 -13.17
CA SER A 38 -3.78 -20.06 -14.00
C SER A 38 -2.36 -20.11 -13.41
N PRO A 39 -1.33 -20.39 -14.20
CA PRO A 39 0.06 -20.38 -13.74
C PRO A 39 0.52 -18.99 -13.27
N LEU A 40 -0.20 -17.94 -13.67
CA LEU A 40 0.04 -16.57 -13.23
C LEU A 40 -0.49 -16.26 -11.83
N SER A 41 -1.30 -17.13 -11.23
CA SER A 41 -1.92 -16.88 -9.92
C SER A 41 -0.92 -16.63 -8.81
N ASN A 42 0.08 -17.51 -8.65
CA ASN A 42 1.12 -17.38 -7.65
C ASN A 42 1.93 -16.08 -7.79
N PRO A 43 2.52 -15.75 -8.96
CA PRO A 43 3.26 -14.50 -9.11
C PRO A 43 2.37 -13.26 -8.90
N THR A 44 1.09 -13.30 -9.32
CA THR A 44 0.15 -12.20 -9.06
C THR A 44 -0.09 -12.01 -7.56
N VAL A 45 -0.35 -13.08 -6.80
CA VAL A 45 -0.53 -12.98 -5.33
C VAL A 45 0.74 -12.47 -4.65
N PHE A 46 1.92 -12.99 -5.01
CA PHE A 46 3.19 -12.51 -4.45
C PHE A 46 3.45 -11.03 -4.75
N SER A 47 3.14 -10.59 -5.97
CA SER A 47 3.28 -9.18 -6.34
C SER A 47 2.33 -8.27 -5.55
N GLY A 48 1.08 -8.71 -5.32
CA GLY A 48 0.12 -7.98 -4.47
C GLY A 48 0.61 -7.85 -3.03
N LEU A 49 1.12 -8.94 -2.45
CA LEU A 49 1.70 -8.93 -1.09
C LEU A 49 2.93 -8.02 -0.99
N ALA A 50 3.78 -7.97 -2.01
CA ALA A 50 4.94 -7.07 -2.03
C ALA A 50 4.52 -5.60 -2.05
N VAL A 51 3.49 -5.26 -2.84
CA VAL A 51 2.92 -3.90 -2.89
C VAL A 51 2.31 -3.53 -1.54
N ASP A 52 1.55 -4.43 -0.91
CA ASP A 52 0.97 -4.20 0.42
C ASP A 52 2.04 -3.99 1.48
N PHE A 53 3.11 -4.77 1.45
CA PHE A 53 4.22 -4.62 2.39
C PHE A 53 4.89 -3.25 2.26
N LEU A 54 5.17 -2.80 1.03
CA LEU A 54 5.72 -1.46 0.77
C LEU A 54 4.75 -0.35 1.21
N GLY A 55 3.46 -0.50 0.90
CA GLY A 55 2.41 0.41 1.33
C GLY A 55 2.33 0.53 2.85
N ALA A 56 2.44 -0.59 3.57
CA ALA A 56 2.42 -0.62 5.04
C ALA A 56 3.64 0.10 5.63
N ILE A 57 4.84 -0.10 5.08
CA ILE A 57 6.05 0.61 5.52
C ILE A 57 5.88 2.13 5.35
N LEU A 58 5.39 2.57 4.19
CA LEU A 58 5.15 3.98 3.92
C LEU A 58 4.08 4.57 4.84
N LEU A 59 3.04 3.79 5.15
CA LEU A 59 2.00 4.19 6.09
C LEU A 59 2.56 4.38 7.49
N VAL A 60 3.30 3.39 8.00
CA VAL A 60 3.93 3.44 9.33
C VAL A 60 4.90 4.62 9.40
N LEU A 61 5.73 4.82 8.38
CA LEU A 61 6.67 5.95 8.33
C LEU A 61 5.94 7.31 8.27
N GLY A 62 4.86 7.40 7.50
CA GLY A 62 4.01 8.58 7.41
C GLY A 62 3.34 8.92 8.75
N LEU A 63 2.81 7.90 9.44
CA LEU A 63 2.22 8.04 10.77
C LEU A 63 3.27 8.41 11.83
N HIS A 64 4.47 7.80 11.77
CA HIS A 64 5.56 8.13 12.68
C HIS A 64 6.03 9.57 12.51
N ARG A 65 6.19 10.03 11.27
CA ARG A 65 6.51 11.44 10.97
C ARG A 65 5.39 12.38 11.43
N ARG A 66 4.12 11.98 11.29
CA ARG A 66 2.98 12.76 11.79
C ARG A 66 3.02 12.91 13.31
N ARG A 67 3.37 11.85 14.05
CA ARG A 67 3.46 11.86 15.51
C ARG A 67 4.66 12.66 16.02
N ARG A 68 5.79 12.67 15.31
CA ARG A 68 6.99 13.45 15.69
C ARG A 68 6.94 14.94 15.31
N ASN A 69 6.02 15.33 14.42
CA ASN A 69 5.79 16.73 14.02
C ASN A 69 4.60 17.39 14.75
N PHE A 70 4.05 16.72 15.77
CA PHE A 70 3.02 17.25 16.67
C PHE A 70 3.63 17.45 18.05
#